data_AF-A0AAV0VT43-F1
#
_entry.id   AF-A0AAV0VT43-F1
#
_cell.length_a   1.000
_cell.length_b   1.000
_cell.length_c   1.000
_cell.angle_alpha   90.00
_cell.angle_beta   90.00
_cell.angle_gamma   90.00
#
_symmetry.space_group_name_H-M   'P 1'
#
loop_
_entity.id
_entity.type
_entity.pdbx_description
1 polymer ?
#
loop_
_entity_poly.entity_id
_entity_poly.type
_entity_poly.pdbx_seq_one_letter_code
_entity_poly.pdbx_strand_id
1 'polypeptide(L)'
;MDPALLRERELFKLKASAIPVVEKRLREDNSNKDEFKRKSKPLPSMPRPPSPPNTSSSLNSYKSYGQSSQYKFGVLTKIVKYIRARHQDGDDHPLTLDELLDETNQLDVGTKVKTWLETEALPGNPKIERTPDGKYMFKPPYKLKDRKALFKVLKQQDLKGLGGIMMDDIQESLPNCEKALKHLHNEILYVCRPGDKKKVMFYNDKSATIDINEDFKKMWRSIAVENMDDEKIEEHLEKQGISSMQDNGIKKVNHVKRKKPVTKKRLSKRPRDNEHLANVLEDYDTL
;
A
#
# COMPACT_ATOMS: atom_id res chain seq x y z
N MET A 1 -13.73 6.92 -52.16
CA MET A 1 -13.06 7.26 -50.88
C MET A 1 -13.27 8.74 -50.63
N ASP A 2 -13.68 9.10 -49.42
CA ASP A 2 -14.04 10.47 -49.08
C ASP A 2 -12.81 11.41 -49.17
N PRO A 3 -12.82 12.48 -49.98
CA PRO A 3 -11.64 13.34 -50.21
C PRO A 3 -11.14 14.05 -48.94
N ALA A 4 -11.98 14.21 -47.92
CA ALA A 4 -11.58 14.76 -46.62
C ALA A 4 -10.63 13.83 -45.87
N LEU A 5 -10.91 12.52 -45.87
CA LEU A 5 -10.10 11.50 -45.18
C LEU A 5 -8.70 11.33 -45.82
N LEU A 6 -8.60 11.51 -47.13
CA LEU A 6 -7.31 11.49 -47.84
C LEU A 6 -6.43 12.68 -47.42
N ARG A 7 -7.04 13.86 -47.29
CA ARG A 7 -6.35 15.09 -46.89
C ARG A 7 -5.85 15.01 -45.45
N GLU A 8 -6.66 14.49 -44.54
CA GLU A 8 -6.26 14.29 -43.14
C GLU A 8 -5.11 13.28 -43.01
N ARG A 9 -5.15 12.20 -43.81
CA ARG A 9 -4.08 11.19 -43.83
C ARG A 9 -2.75 11.79 -44.30
N GLU A 10 -2.77 12.64 -45.32
CA GLU A 10 -1.58 13.30 -45.84
C GLU A 10 -1.00 14.29 -44.81
N LEU A 11 -1.86 15.10 -44.17
CA LEU A 11 -1.45 16.02 -43.12
C LEU A 11 -0.86 15.30 -41.90
N PHE A 12 -1.45 14.18 -41.50
CA PHE A 12 -0.94 13.36 -40.41
C PHE A 12 0.45 12.79 -40.73
N LYS A 13 0.63 12.26 -41.95
CA LYS A 13 1.91 11.69 -42.39
C LYS A 13 3.01 12.75 -42.48
N LEU A 14 2.67 13.94 -42.97
CA LEU A 14 3.60 15.06 -43.10
C LEU A 14 4.03 15.62 -41.72
N LYS A 15 3.09 15.68 -40.78
CA LYS A 15 3.37 16.07 -39.39
C LYS A 15 4.22 15.02 -38.65
N ALA A 16 3.98 13.74 -38.90
CA ALA A 16 4.78 12.66 -38.31
C ALA A 16 6.23 12.66 -38.85
N SER A 17 6.45 12.95 -40.13
CA SER A 17 7.80 13.04 -40.71
C SER A 17 8.60 14.28 -40.28
N ALA A 18 7.93 15.33 -39.82
CA ALA A 18 8.57 16.58 -39.40
C ALA A 18 9.05 16.55 -37.92
N ILE A 19 8.70 15.51 -37.15
CA ILE A 19 9.18 15.37 -35.78
C ILE A 19 10.56 14.70 -35.82
N PRO A 20 11.64 15.36 -35.36
CA PRO A 20 12.96 14.76 -35.32
C PRO A 20 12.94 13.55 -34.37
N VAL A 21 13.27 12.37 -34.91
CA VAL A 21 13.36 11.13 -34.15
C VAL A 21 14.54 11.24 -33.18
N VAL A 22 14.23 11.26 -31.88
CA VAL A 22 15.22 11.11 -30.82
C VAL A 22 15.62 9.64 -30.76
N GLU A 23 16.76 9.31 -31.36
CA GLU A 23 17.36 7.98 -31.25
C GLU A 23 17.71 7.68 -29.78
N LYS A 24 16.94 6.77 -29.18
CA LYS A 24 17.37 6.11 -27.94
C LYS A 24 18.59 5.24 -28.28
N ARG A 25 19.77 5.64 -27.79
CA ARG A 25 20.97 4.79 -27.80
C ARG A 25 20.63 3.42 -27.20
N LEU A 26 20.69 2.39 -28.04
CA LEU A 26 20.84 1.01 -27.61
C LEU A 26 22.18 0.91 -26.88
N ARG A 27 22.16 0.30 -25.69
CA ARG A 27 23.36 -0.11 -24.96
C ARG A 27 23.81 -1.44 -25.57
N GLU A 28 24.99 -1.46 -26.19
CA GLU A 28 25.62 -2.71 -26.62
C GLU A 28 26.41 -3.32 -25.45
N ASP A 29 26.23 -4.65 -25.31
CA ASP A 29 26.95 -5.53 -24.40
C ASP A 29 28.43 -5.65 -24.79
N ASN A 30 29.31 -5.51 -23.81
CA ASN A 30 30.75 -5.69 -23.98
C ASN A 30 31.12 -7.17 -23.84
N SER A 31 31.57 -7.79 -24.93
CA SER A 31 32.33 -9.05 -24.88
C SER A 31 33.52 -9.03 -25.86
N ASN A 32 34.72 -9.04 -25.27
CA ASN A 32 36.01 -9.60 -25.73
C ASN A 32 36.36 -9.66 -27.24
N LYS A 33 37.39 -8.91 -27.68
CA LYS A 33 38.75 -9.41 -28.04
C LYS A 33 39.60 -8.43 -28.89
N ASP A 34 40.86 -8.33 -28.49
CA ASP A 34 42.15 -8.25 -29.23
C ASP A 34 42.43 -7.33 -30.44
N GLU A 35 43.60 -6.69 -30.31
CA GLU A 35 44.58 -6.15 -31.28
C GLU A 35 44.17 -5.88 -32.74
N PHE A 36 44.44 -4.66 -33.24
CA PHE A 36 45.26 -4.45 -34.45
C PHE A 36 45.68 -2.97 -34.61
N LYS A 37 47.01 -2.72 -34.64
CA LYS A 37 47.64 -1.46 -35.06
C LYS A 37 47.43 -1.22 -36.56
N ARG A 38 46.96 -0.04 -37.00
CA ARG A 38 47.36 0.60 -38.28
C ARG A 38 47.35 2.14 -38.20
N LYS A 39 48.44 2.72 -38.70
CA LYS A 39 48.71 4.16 -38.93
C LYS A 39 48.10 4.61 -40.26
N SER A 40 47.52 5.81 -40.34
CA SER A 40 47.49 6.61 -41.58
C SER A 40 47.15 8.11 -41.34
N LYS A 41 48.16 8.92 -41.68
CA LYS A 41 48.36 10.35 -42.03
C LYS A 41 47.19 11.37 -42.18
N PRO A 42 47.52 12.70 -42.14
CA PRO A 42 46.62 13.82 -41.82
C PRO A 42 46.25 14.73 -43.01
N LEU A 43 45.10 15.43 -42.94
CA LEU A 43 44.64 16.51 -43.83
C LEU A 43 43.67 17.45 -43.03
N PRO A 44 43.37 18.68 -43.46
CA PRO A 44 44.22 19.87 -43.37
C PRO A 44 43.60 20.99 -42.48
N SER A 45 44.48 21.92 -42.13
CA SER A 45 44.27 23.22 -41.47
C SER A 45 43.02 23.99 -41.92
N MET A 46 42.19 24.42 -40.96
CA MET A 46 41.34 25.61 -41.07
C MET A 46 41.40 26.44 -39.77
N PRO A 47 41.32 27.79 -39.85
CA PRO A 47 41.82 28.67 -38.81
C PRO A 47 40.86 28.86 -37.65
N ARG A 48 41.46 28.97 -36.46
CA ARG A 48 40.83 29.27 -35.17
C ARG A 48 40.47 30.76 -35.10
N PRO A 49 39.23 31.16 -34.71
CA PRO A 49 38.96 32.54 -34.34
C PRO A 49 39.58 32.88 -32.97
N PRO A 50 39.93 34.16 -32.72
CA PRO A 50 40.76 34.57 -31.60
C PRO A 50 40.04 34.45 -30.24
N SER A 51 40.78 34.01 -29.23
CA SER A 51 40.33 33.99 -27.83
C SER A 51 40.32 35.40 -27.24
N PRO A 52 39.28 35.82 -26.50
CA PRO A 52 39.36 36.93 -25.56
C PRO A 52 40.03 36.48 -24.24
N PRO A 53 40.54 37.43 -23.43
CA PRO A 53 41.56 37.19 -22.42
C PRO A 53 41.05 36.44 -21.19
N ASN A 54 42.02 35.83 -20.48
CA ASN A 54 41.88 35.22 -19.18
C ASN A 54 41.08 36.09 -18.20
N THR A 55 39.86 35.68 -17.88
CA THR A 55 39.27 35.94 -16.57
C THR A 55 39.19 34.60 -15.84
N SER A 56 40.23 34.35 -15.05
CA SER A 56 40.31 33.26 -14.09
C SER A 56 39.16 33.34 -13.09
N SER A 57 38.70 32.16 -12.66
CA SER A 57 37.80 31.88 -11.54
C SER A 57 36.31 32.15 -11.78
N SER A 58 35.55 31.07 -12.04
CA SER A 58 34.26 30.78 -11.36
C SER A 58 33.38 29.73 -12.06
N LEU A 59 33.74 29.18 -13.23
CA LEU A 59 32.82 28.29 -13.97
C LEU A 59 33.01 26.78 -13.73
N ASN A 60 34.05 26.36 -13.01
CA ASN A 60 34.34 24.93 -12.80
C ASN A 60 33.64 24.30 -11.57
N SER A 61 32.84 25.05 -10.82
CA SER A 61 32.22 24.55 -9.58
C SER A 61 30.99 23.64 -9.81
N TYR A 62 30.37 23.69 -10.99
CA TYR A 62 29.11 22.97 -11.24
C TYR A 62 29.29 21.50 -11.63
N LYS A 63 30.49 21.09 -12.08
CA LYS A 63 30.72 19.70 -12.52
C LYS A 63 31.13 18.74 -11.40
N SER A 64 31.50 19.26 -10.22
CA SER A 64 31.94 18.46 -9.05
C SER A 64 30.80 18.19 -8.04
N TYR A 65 29.73 18.99 -8.06
CA TYR A 65 28.57 18.80 -7.17
C TYR A 65 27.79 17.50 -7.42
N GLY A 66 27.80 17.02 -8.67
CA GLY A 66 27.13 15.78 -9.04
C GLY A 66 27.83 14.52 -8.51
N GLN A 67 29.15 14.54 -8.32
CA GLN A 67 29.90 13.32 -7.98
C GLN A 67 30.02 13.13 -6.46
N SER A 68 30.14 14.22 -5.69
CA SER A 68 30.15 14.16 -4.22
C SER A 68 28.78 13.82 -3.62
N SER A 69 27.68 14.24 -4.26
CA SER A 69 26.33 13.89 -3.83
C SER A 69 26.04 12.40 -4.01
N GLN A 70 26.48 11.79 -5.12
CA GLN A 70 26.35 10.33 -5.33
C GLN A 70 27.05 9.52 -4.24
N TYR A 71 28.25 9.95 -3.81
CA TYR A 71 28.94 9.33 -2.67
C TYR A 71 28.13 9.46 -1.38
N LYS A 72 27.64 10.66 -1.05
CA LYS A 72 26.79 10.90 0.13
C LYS A 72 25.53 10.02 0.15
N PHE A 73 24.84 9.92 -0.98
CA PHE A 73 23.65 9.07 -1.10
C PHE A 73 23.99 7.57 -1.10
N GLY A 74 25.15 7.19 -1.63
CA GLY A 74 25.67 5.82 -1.54
C GLY A 74 25.94 5.40 -0.10
N VAL A 75 26.56 6.29 0.69
CA VAL A 75 26.79 6.12 2.13
C VAL A 75 25.46 5.95 2.86
N LEU A 76 24.52 6.88 2.68
CA LEU A 76 23.18 6.80 3.26
C LEU A 76 22.46 5.50 2.90
N THR A 77 22.51 5.09 1.63
CA THR A 77 21.84 3.88 1.16
C THR A 77 22.40 2.63 1.85
N LYS A 78 23.72 2.59 2.11
CA LYS A 78 24.35 1.48 2.82
C LYS A 78 23.91 1.44 4.28
N ILE A 79 23.89 2.60 4.96
CA ILE A 79 23.38 2.74 6.33
C ILE A 79 21.91 2.29 6.43
N VAL A 80 21.04 2.77 5.54
CA VAL A 80 19.60 2.40 5.54
C VAL A 80 19.43 0.90 5.29
N LYS A 81 20.18 0.32 4.35
CA LYS A 81 20.14 -1.12 4.08
C LYS A 81 20.60 -1.93 5.30
N TYR A 82 21.64 -1.47 5.99
CA TYR A 82 22.17 -2.12 7.17
C TYR A 82 21.17 -2.10 8.33
N ILE A 83 20.61 -0.92 8.65
CA ILE A 83 19.57 -0.76 9.66
C ILE A 83 18.33 -1.63 9.34
N ARG A 84 17.94 -1.70 8.07
CA ARG A 84 16.83 -2.57 7.62
C ARG A 84 17.16 -4.05 7.81
N ALA A 85 18.35 -4.50 7.42
CA ALA A 85 18.76 -5.89 7.57
C ALA A 85 18.78 -6.31 9.05
N ARG A 86 19.32 -5.44 9.92
CA ARG A 86 19.33 -5.66 11.37
C ARG A 86 17.93 -5.83 11.96
N HIS A 87 16.99 -4.99 11.54
CA HIS A 87 15.57 -5.12 11.91
C HIS A 87 14.96 -6.46 11.44
N GLN A 88 15.31 -6.92 10.24
CA GLN A 88 14.83 -8.20 9.70
C GLN A 88 15.41 -9.41 10.43
N ASP A 89 16.64 -9.30 10.93
CA ASP A 89 17.31 -10.31 11.75
C ASP A 89 16.78 -10.34 13.19
N GLY A 90 15.96 -9.36 13.58
CA GLY A 90 15.29 -9.28 14.88
C GLY A 90 16.07 -8.49 15.93
N ASP A 91 17.08 -7.73 15.52
CA ASP A 91 17.85 -6.86 16.41
C ASP A 91 17.46 -5.38 16.19
N ASP A 92 16.63 -4.88 17.10
CA ASP A 92 16.07 -3.52 17.10
C ASP A 92 16.84 -2.55 18.00
N HIS A 93 18.11 -2.83 18.28
CA HIS A 93 18.92 -1.94 19.11
C HIS A 93 19.15 -0.57 18.42
N PRO A 94 18.84 0.55 19.09
CA PRO A 94 19.10 1.88 18.53
C PRO A 94 20.61 2.16 18.53
N LEU A 95 21.13 2.62 17.39
CA LEU A 95 22.55 2.91 17.21
C LEU A 95 22.82 4.40 17.02
N THR A 96 23.99 4.84 17.44
CA THR A 96 24.52 6.17 17.11
C THR A 96 25.02 6.22 15.66
N LEU A 97 25.22 7.43 15.12
CA LEU A 97 25.78 7.57 13.78
C LEU A 97 27.18 6.94 13.69
N ASP A 98 27.99 7.08 14.74
CA ASP A 98 29.36 6.56 14.75
C ASP A 98 29.37 5.02 14.74
N GLU A 99 28.54 4.37 15.57
CA GLU A 99 28.41 2.90 15.53
C GLU A 99 27.90 2.40 14.16
N LEU A 100 26.98 3.14 13.50
CA LEU A 100 26.51 2.81 12.16
C LEU A 100 27.60 2.95 11.09
N LEU A 101 28.46 3.95 11.21
CA LEU A 101 29.59 4.15 10.29
C LEU A 101 30.66 3.07 10.51
N ASP A 102 30.89 2.66 11.75
CA ASP A 102 31.80 1.58 12.11
C ASP A 102 31.29 0.23 11.57
N GLU A 103 30.04 -0.13 11.86
CA GLU A 103 29.44 -1.41 11.44
C GLU A 103 29.29 -1.51 9.91
N THR A 104 29.16 -0.39 9.19
CA THR A 104 29.09 -0.38 7.72
C THR A 104 30.45 -0.30 7.02
N ASN A 105 31.56 -0.29 7.78
CA ASN A 105 32.94 -0.06 7.33
C ASN A 105 33.07 1.26 6.53
N GLN A 106 32.47 2.34 7.02
CA GLN A 106 32.46 3.68 6.41
C GLN A 106 33.22 4.69 7.29
N LEU A 107 34.32 4.26 7.88
CA LEU A 107 35.19 5.05 8.76
C LEU A 107 35.80 6.28 8.04
N ASP A 108 36.02 6.21 6.72
CA ASP A 108 36.63 7.28 5.91
C ASP A 108 35.64 8.37 5.46
N VAL A 109 34.48 8.47 6.08
CA VAL A 109 33.48 9.49 5.73
C VAL A 109 33.91 10.86 6.23
N GLY A 110 34.25 11.75 5.31
CA GLY A 110 34.68 13.12 5.65
C GLY A 110 33.63 13.88 6.48
N THR A 111 34.08 14.75 7.38
CA THR A 111 33.26 15.48 8.37
C THR A 111 32.02 16.15 7.77
N LYS A 112 32.13 16.71 6.56
CA LYS A 112 31.00 17.36 5.84
C LYS A 112 29.86 16.40 5.51
N VAL A 113 30.16 15.12 5.28
CA VAL A 113 29.16 14.08 5.01
C VAL A 113 28.53 13.61 6.33
N LYS A 114 29.33 13.46 7.40
CA LYS A 114 28.82 13.13 8.74
C LYS A 114 27.81 14.17 9.24
N THR A 115 28.16 15.46 9.16
CA THR A 115 27.24 16.55 9.55
C THR A 115 25.95 16.52 8.72
N TRP A 116 26.05 16.28 7.41
CA TRP A 116 24.86 16.17 6.55
C TRP A 116 23.97 14.96 6.90
N LEU A 117 24.56 13.82 7.28
CA LEU A 117 23.81 12.65 7.72
C LEU A 117 23.03 12.93 9.01
N GLU A 118 23.68 13.54 10.01
CA GLU A 118 23.09 13.90 11.30
C GLU A 118 21.96 14.93 11.22
N THR A 119 22.14 15.99 10.40
CA THR A 119 21.21 17.13 10.39
C THR A 119 20.08 16.99 9.39
N GLU A 120 20.34 16.37 8.24
CA GLU A 120 19.43 16.39 7.09
C GLU A 120 18.98 14.99 6.67
N ALA A 121 19.93 14.08 6.44
CA ALA A 121 19.61 12.82 5.77
C ALA A 121 18.85 11.82 6.66
N LEU A 122 19.27 11.64 7.91
CA LEU A 122 18.64 10.69 8.83
C LEU A 122 17.29 11.20 9.36
N PRO A 123 17.15 12.48 9.77
CA PRO A 123 15.85 13.03 10.17
C PRO A 123 14.84 13.14 9.03
N GLY A 124 15.30 13.36 7.79
CA GLY A 124 14.45 13.48 6.61
C GLY A 124 13.95 12.15 6.05
N ASN A 125 14.46 11.00 6.52
CA ASN A 125 14.12 9.70 5.95
C ASN A 125 12.90 9.08 6.66
N PRO A 126 11.79 8.80 5.96
CA PRO A 126 10.60 8.21 6.55
C PRO A 126 10.81 6.78 7.10
N LYS A 127 11.90 6.10 6.70
CA LYS A 127 12.25 4.75 7.14
C LYS A 127 13.15 4.70 8.38
N ILE A 128 13.52 5.85 8.94
CA ILE A 128 14.36 5.94 10.14
C ILE A 128 13.61 6.74 11.20
N GLU A 129 13.61 6.25 12.44
CA GLU A 129 13.10 6.97 13.61
C GLU A 129 14.31 7.41 14.45
N ARG A 130 14.36 8.70 14.80
CA ARG A 130 15.38 9.26 15.70
C ARG A 130 14.85 9.19 17.13
N THR A 131 15.54 8.43 17.97
CA THR A 131 15.29 8.37 19.41
C THR A 131 15.71 9.69 20.07
N PRO A 132 15.04 10.15 21.14
CA PRO A 132 15.42 11.37 21.87
C PRO A 132 16.89 11.38 22.33
N ASP A 133 17.49 10.21 22.55
CA ASP A 133 18.89 10.04 22.95
C ASP A 133 19.90 10.26 21.82
N GLY A 134 19.46 10.72 20.64
CA GLY A 134 20.33 10.95 19.48
C GLY A 134 20.70 9.68 18.71
N LYS A 135 20.03 8.56 19.00
CA LYS A 135 20.19 7.28 18.31
C LYS A 135 19.18 7.11 17.18
N TYR A 136 19.50 6.22 16.25
CA TYR A 136 18.71 5.92 15.06
C TYR A 136 18.26 4.47 15.08
N MET A 137 16.98 4.26 14.76
CA MET A 137 16.39 2.94 14.63
C MET A 137 15.57 2.84 13.33
N PHE A 138 15.34 1.62 12.86
CA PHE A 138 14.49 1.41 11.69
C PHE A 138 13.03 1.76 12.02
N LYS A 139 12.39 2.52 11.13
CA LYS A 139 10.96 2.80 11.19
C LYS A 139 10.24 1.95 10.14
N PRO A 140 9.75 0.75 10.51
CA PRO A 140 9.02 -0.06 9.57
C PRO A 140 7.68 0.62 9.19
N PRO A 141 7.16 0.38 7.96
CA PRO A 141 5.88 0.94 7.53
C PRO A 141 4.74 0.51 8.47
N TYR A 142 4.85 -0.68 9.06
CA TYR A 142 3.97 -1.14 10.13
C TYR A 142 4.81 -1.59 11.33
N LYS A 143 4.46 -1.17 12.55
CA LYS A 143 5.15 -1.61 13.78
C LYS A 143 4.72 -3.05 14.13
N LEU A 144 5.25 -4.04 13.41
CA LEU A 144 4.90 -5.45 13.56
C LEU A 144 6.01 -6.21 14.29
N LYS A 145 5.86 -6.40 15.60
CA LYS A 145 6.83 -7.19 16.39
C LYS A 145 6.54 -8.70 16.36
N ASP A 146 5.27 -9.05 16.23
CA ASP A 146 4.78 -10.42 16.39
C ASP A 146 3.75 -10.81 15.32
N ARG A 147 3.58 -12.12 15.13
CA ARG A 147 2.48 -12.71 14.36
C ARG A 147 1.10 -12.18 14.78
N LYS A 148 0.87 -12.05 16.09
CA LYS A 148 -0.40 -11.52 16.63
C LYS A 148 -0.59 -10.04 16.26
N ALA A 149 0.49 -9.28 16.20
CA ALA A 149 0.44 -7.88 15.77
C ALA A 149 0.06 -7.78 14.28
N LEU A 150 0.63 -8.65 13.42
CA LEU A 150 0.26 -8.72 12.00
C LEU A 150 -1.23 -9.04 11.83
N PHE A 151 -1.74 -10.05 12.54
CA PHE A 151 -3.16 -10.39 12.50
C PHE A 151 -4.05 -9.24 12.95
N LYS A 152 -3.68 -8.54 14.04
CA LYS A 152 -4.42 -7.40 14.57
C LYS A 152 -4.47 -6.24 13.57
N VAL A 153 -3.35 -5.95 12.91
CA VAL A 153 -3.28 -4.90 11.88
C VAL A 153 -4.15 -5.28 10.69
N LEU A 154 -4.07 -6.51 10.19
CA LEU A 154 -4.93 -6.97 9.08
C LEU A 154 -6.42 -6.87 9.43
N LYS A 155 -6.82 -7.32 10.63
CA LYS A 155 -8.19 -7.19 11.11
C LYS A 155 -8.64 -5.73 11.25
N GLN A 156 -7.76 -4.85 11.72
CA GLN A 156 -8.07 -3.42 11.84
C GLN A 156 -8.20 -2.75 10.47
N GLN A 157 -7.38 -3.16 9.51
CA GLN A 157 -7.41 -2.64 8.14
C GLN A 157 -8.74 -3.02 7.46
N ASP A 158 -9.20 -4.25 7.67
CA ASP A 158 -10.48 -4.77 7.20
C ASP A 158 -11.67 -4.04 7.85
N LEU A 159 -11.67 -3.93 9.19
CA LEU A 159 -12.72 -3.20 9.93
C LEU A 159 -12.84 -1.72 9.54
N LYS A 160 -11.73 -1.10 9.13
CA LYS A 160 -11.71 0.30 8.66
C LYS A 160 -11.98 0.43 7.16
N GLY A 161 -12.05 -0.68 6.42
CA GLY A 161 -12.21 -0.67 4.96
C GLY A 161 -11.01 -0.07 4.21
N LEU A 162 -9.81 -0.09 4.80
CA LEU A 162 -8.59 0.49 4.21
C LEU A 162 -7.92 -0.46 3.18
N GLY A 163 -8.54 -1.60 2.89
CA GLY A 163 -8.06 -2.57 1.91
C GLY A 163 -6.96 -3.50 2.45
N GLY A 164 -6.19 -4.07 1.52
CA GLY A 164 -5.13 -5.04 1.82
C GLY A 164 -3.75 -4.40 1.96
N ILE A 165 -2.83 -5.12 2.58
CA ILE A 165 -1.44 -4.68 2.80
C ILE A 165 -0.53 -5.40 1.81
N MET A 166 0.46 -4.70 1.27
CA MET A 166 1.42 -5.31 0.33
C MET A 166 2.33 -6.30 1.06
N MET A 167 2.67 -7.41 0.39
CA MET A 167 3.61 -8.40 0.94
C MET A 167 5.00 -7.79 1.21
N ASP A 168 5.47 -6.89 0.35
CA ASP A 168 6.75 -6.18 0.50
C ASP A 168 6.82 -5.40 1.82
N ASP A 169 5.72 -4.72 2.19
CA ASP A 169 5.64 -3.90 3.40
C ASP A 169 5.62 -4.77 4.66
N ILE A 170 5.01 -5.95 4.60
CA ILE A 170 4.99 -6.92 5.70
C ILE A 170 6.37 -7.56 5.88
N GLN A 171 7.04 -7.93 4.78
CA GLN A 171 8.41 -8.45 4.81
C GLN A 171 9.42 -7.40 5.29
N GLU A 172 9.14 -6.12 5.06
CA GLU A 172 9.94 -5.01 5.58
C GLU A 172 9.70 -4.78 7.09
N SER A 173 8.51 -5.09 7.58
CA SER A 173 8.06 -4.75 8.93
C SER A 173 8.22 -5.85 9.98
N LEU A 174 8.30 -7.11 9.56
CA LEU A 174 8.26 -8.27 10.46
C LEU A 174 9.52 -9.13 10.32
N PRO A 175 10.30 -9.33 11.39
CA PRO A 175 11.41 -10.29 11.39
C PRO A 175 10.88 -11.71 11.18
N ASN A 176 11.59 -12.53 10.41
CA ASN A 176 11.18 -13.91 10.06
C ASN A 176 9.75 -14.01 9.47
N CYS A 177 9.39 -13.10 8.56
CA CYS A 177 8.06 -13.03 7.95
C CYS A 177 7.55 -14.38 7.42
N GLU A 178 8.39 -15.19 6.78
CA GLU A 178 7.98 -16.46 6.16
C GLU A 178 7.44 -17.48 7.17
N LYS A 179 8.04 -17.57 8.37
CA LYS A 179 7.54 -18.45 9.44
C LYS A 179 6.20 -17.97 9.95
N ALA A 180 6.05 -16.67 10.18
CA ALA A 180 4.79 -16.09 10.63
C ALA A 180 3.66 -16.30 9.60
N LEU A 181 3.97 -16.14 8.31
CA LEU A 181 3.04 -16.32 7.19
C LEU A 181 2.54 -17.77 7.06
N LYS A 182 3.43 -18.77 7.19
CA LYS A 182 3.04 -20.19 7.13
C LYS A 182 2.01 -20.55 8.19
N HIS A 183 2.16 -20.01 9.40
CA HIS A 183 1.20 -20.25 10.47
C HIS A 183 -0.12 -19.49 10.32
N LEU A 184 -0.09 -18.31 9.70
CA LEU A 184 -1.28 -17.47 9.48
C LEU A 184 -1.94 -17.72 8.12
N HIS A 185 -1.49 -18.73 7.37
CA HIS A 185 -1.95 -19.00 6.00
C HIS A 185 -3.48 -19.15 5.90
N ASN A 186 -4.12 -19.76 6.90
CA ASN A 186 -5.59 -19.98 6.87
C ASN A 186 -6.39 -18.71 7.19
N GLU A 187 -5.74 -17.70 7.76
CA GLU A 187 -6.34 -16.44 8.21
C GLU A 187 -6.08 -15.29 7.24
N ILE A 188 -5.31 -15.54 6.18
CA ILE A 188 -4.88 -14.53 5.23
C ILE A 188 -5.27 -14.96 3.82
N LEU A 189 -5.87 -14.03 3.07
CA LEU A 189 -6.12 -14.16 1.64
C LEU A 189 -5.01 -13.47 0.84
N TYR A 190 -4.54 -14.13 -0.21
CA TYR A 190 -3.55 -13.57 -1.12
C TYR A 190 -4.21 -13.21 -2.45
N VAL A 191 -4.09 -11.95 -2.86
CA VAL A 191 -4.52 -11.47 -4.17
C VAL A 191 -3.30 -11.00 -4.95
N CYS A 192 -3.10 -11.57 -6.13
CA CYS A 192 -2.04 -11.14 -7.03
C CYS A 192 -2.56 -10.00 -7.91
N ARG A 193 -1.88 -8.84 -7.89
CA ARG A 193 -2.24 -7.74 -8.81
C ARG A 193 -1.82 -8.10 -10.24
N PRO A 194 -2.71 -7.96 -11.24
CA PRO A 194 -2.46 -8.42 -12.61
C PRO A 194 -1.36 -7.65 -13.34
N GLY A 195 -1.05 -6.41 -12.93
CA GLY A 195 0.05 -5.62 -13.50
C GLY A 195 1.41 -6.02 -12.93
N ASP A 196 1.59 -5.85 -11.63
CA ASP A 196 2.92 -5.93 -11.00
C ASP A 196 3.31 -7.34 -10.53
N LYS A 197 2.40 -8.32 -10.62
CA LYS A 197 2.51 -9.67 -10.00
C LYS A 197 2.80 -9.64 -8.49
N LYS A 198 2.69 -8.48 -7.85
CA LYS A 198 2.86 -8.30 -6.41
C LYS A 198 1.66 -8.90 -5.67
N LYS A 199 1.95 -9.53 -4.54
CA LYS A 199 0.95 -10.14 -3.66
C LYS A 199 0.46 -9.10 -2.65
N VAL A 200 -0.85 -8.99 -2.55
CA VAL A 200 -1.56 -8.20 -1.53
C VAL A 200 -2.21 -9.17 -0.56
N MET A 201 -2.05 -8.89 0.72
CA MET A 201 -2.56 -9.70 1.82
C MET A 201 -3.81 -9.05 2.42
N PHE A 202 -4.85 -9.85 2.55
CA PHE A 202 -6.13 -9.47 3.16
C PHE A 202 -6.42 -10.36 4.37
N TYR A 203 -7.23 -9.82 5.28
CA TYR A 203 -7.80 -10.62 6.36
C TYR A 203 -8.86 -11.58 5.79
N ASN A 204 -8.81 -12.86 6.17
CA ASN A 204 -9.82 -13.84 5.79
C ASN A 204 -10.86 -13.97 6.91
N ASP A 205 -12.07 -13.47 6.68
CA ASP A 205 -13.18 -13.70 7.59
C ASP A 205 -13.76 -15.11 7.40
N LYS A 206 -13.40 -16.02 8.31
CA LYS A 206 -13.91 -17.40 8.35
C LYS A 206 -15.41 -17.49 8.60
N SER A 207 -16.05 -16.41 9.04
CA SER A 207 -17.51 -16.38 9.26
C SER A 207 -18.29 -16.47 7.94
N ALA A 208 -17.68 -16.05 6.84
CA ALA A 208 -18.30 -15.99 5.52
C ALA A 208 -17.74 -17.03 4.53
N THR A 209 -16.86 -17.93 4.97
CA THR A 209 -16.29 -18.95 4.07
C THR A 209 -17.28 -20.09 3.87
N ILE A 210 -17.78 -20.22 2.64
CA ILE A 210 -18.58 -21.34 2.19
C ILE A 210 -17.72 -22.15 1.23
N ASP A 211 -17.44 -23.41 1.59
CA ASP A 211 -16.74 -24.31 0.69
C ASP A 211 -17.72 -24.89 -0.32
N ILE A 212 -17.48 -24.63 -1.59
CA ILE A 212 -18.36 -25.02 -2.70
C ILE A 212 -17.52 -25.84 -3.67
N ASN A 213 -18.00 -27.03 -4.05
CA ASN A 213 -17.31 -27.87 -5.02
C ASN A 213 -17.11 -27.15 -6.35
N GLU A 214 -15.98 -27.44 -7.01
CA GLU A 214 -15.63 -26.83 -8.30
C GLU A 214 -16.67 -27.11 -9.39
N ASP A 215 -17.35 -28.25 -9.35
CA ASP A 215 -18.44 -28.57 -10.29
C ASP A 215 -19.62 -27.61 -10.18
N PHE A 216 -19.99 -27.22 -8.95
CA PHE A 216 -21.04 -26.22 -8.73
C PHE A 216 -20.57 -24.82 -9.16
N LYS A 217 -19.30 -24.48 -8.95
CA LYS A 217 -18.73 -23.20 -9.45
C LYS A 217 -18.75 -23.15 -10.98
N LYS A 218 -18.42 -24.26 -11.63
CA LYS A 218 -18.45 -24.39 -13.09
C LYS A 218 -19.88 -24.28 -13.64
N MET A 219 -20.82 -24.98 -13.01
CA MET A 219 -22.24 -24.90 -13.35
C MET A 219 -22.76 -23.47 -13.18
N TRP A 220 -22.45 -22.82 -12.06
CA TRP A 220 -22.83 -21.43 -11.80
C TRP A 220 -22.31 -20.47 -12.87
N ARG A 221 -21.03 -20.56 -13.25
CA ARG A 221 -20.43 -19.72 -14.31
C ARG A 221 -20.91 -20.07 -15.72
N SER A 222 -21.42 -21.28 -15.94
CA SER A 222 -21.92 -21.71 -17.26
C SER A 222 -23.26 -21.09 -17.64
N ILE A 223 -24.01 -20.59 -16.64
CA ILE A 223 -25.28 -19.91 -16.86
C ILE A 223 -24.97 -18.49 -17.32
N ALA A 224 -25.16 -18.21 -18.62
CA ALA A 224 -24.86 -16.92 -19.22
C ALA A 224 -26.00 -15.92 -18.97
N VAL A 225 -25.87 -15.13 -17.90
CA VAL A 225 -26.86 -14.10 -17.53
C VAL A 225 -26.46 -12.69 -18.02
N GLU A 226 -25.17 -12.46 -18.33
CA GLU A 226 -24.63 -11.11 -18.68
C GLU A 226 -25.27 -10.45 -19.92
N ASN A 227 -25.78 -11.23 -20.86
CA ASN A 227 -26.37 -10.71 -22.12
C ASN A 227 -27.90 -10.82 -22.15
N MET A 228 -28.55 -11.16 -21.02
CA MET A 228 -30.01 -11.28 -20.94
C MET A 228 -30.61 -10.02 -20.31
N ASP A 229 -31.77 -9.60 -20.83
CA ASP A 229 -32.54 -8.50 -20.23
C ASP A 229 -33.20 -8.97 -18.93
N ASP A 230 -33.18 -8.14 -17.88
CA ASP A 230 -33.79 -8.43 -16.58
C ASP A 230 -35.27 -8.82 -16.71
N GLU A 231 -36.03 -8.18 -17.60
CA GLU A 231 -37.44 -8.50 -17.88
C GLU A 231 -37.64 -9.93 -18.41
N LYS A 232 -36.72 -10.42 -19.26
CA LYS A 232 -36.77 -11.78 -19.79
C LYS A 232 -36.40 -12.82 -18.72
N ILE A 233 -35.51 -12.45 -17.80
CA ILE A 233 -35.15 -13.29 -16.66
C ILE A 233 -36.36 -13.42 -15.72
N GLU A 234 -37.06 -12.33 -15.45
CA GLU A 234 -38.28 -12.33 -14.62
C GLU A 234 -39.41 -13.17 -15.25
N GLU A 235 -39.70 -13.01 -16.55
CA GLU A 235 -40.69 -13.83 -17.25
C GLU A 235 -40.32 -15.32 -17.23
N HIS A 236 -39.02 -15.64 -17.34
CA HIS A 236 -38.55 -17.03 -17.24
C HIS A 236 -38.72 -17.60 -15.83
N LEU A 237 -38.44 -16.81 -14.79
CA LEU A 237 -38.63 -17.20 -13.39
C LEU A 237 -40.13 -17.40 -13.08
N GLU A 238 -41.01 -16.52 -13.55
CA GLU A 238 -42.47 -16.67 -13.42
C GLU A 238 -43.00 -17.92 -14.14
N LYS A 239 -42.53 -18.20 -15.36
CA LYS A 239 -42.88 -19.43 -16.10
C LYS A 239 -42.44 -20.69 -15.37
N GLN A 240 -41.33 -20.65 -14.63
CA GLN A 240 -40.85 -21.74 -13.79
C GLN A 240 -41.53 -21.78 -12.40
N GLY A 241 -42.49 -20.88 -12.15
CA GLY A 241 -43.23 -20.81 -10.89
C GLY A 241 -42.44 -20.18 -9.73
N ILE A 242 -41.26 -19.61 -10.01
CA ILE A 242 -40.43 -18.89 -9.05
C ILE A 242 -40.74 -17.41 -9.24
N SER A 243 -41.83 -16.93 -8.65
CA SER A 243 -42.12 -15.50 -8.72
C SER A 243 -41.06 -14.73 -7.93
N SER A 244 -40.48 -13.70 -8.55
CA SER A 244 -39.51 -12.82 -7.89
C SER A 244 -40.14 -12.32 -6.59
N MET A 245 -39.43 -12.50 -5.47
CA MET A 245 -39.93 -12.11 -4.16
C MET A 245 -40.04 -10.58 -4.16
N GLN A 246 -41.22 -10.06 -4.52
CA GLN A 246 -41.55 -8.67 -4.29
C GLN A 246 -41.38 -8.49 -2.78
N ASP A 247 -40.37 -7.71 -2.40
CA ASP A 247 -40.23 -7.19 -1.05
C ASP A 247 -41.48 -6.35 -0.81
N ASN A 248 -42.56 -7.01 -0.42
CA ASN A 248 -43.66 -6.44 0.31
C ASN A 248 -43.08 -6.12 1.68
N GLY A 249 -42.11 -5.19 1.70
CA GLY A 249 -41.45 -4.70 2.88
C GLY A 249 -42.54 -4.41 3.88
N ILE A 250 -42.41 -5.02 5.07
CA ILE A 250 -43.40 -5.10 6.16
C ILE A 250 -44.57 -4.18 5.84
N LYS A 251 -45.63 -4.74 5.20
CA LYS A 251 -46.85 -3.97 4.89
C LYS A 251 -47.09 -3.11 6.11
N LYS A 252 -46.93 -1.78 5.96
CA LYS A 252 -47.10 -0.86 7.08
C LYS A 252 -48.49 -1.17 7.60
N VAL A 253 -48.57 -1.89 8.70
CA VAL A 253 -49.82 -2.15 9.39
C VAL A 253 -50.26 -0.74 9.71
N ASN A 254 -51.26 -0.25 8.98
CA ASN A 254 -51.85 1.04 9.24
C ASN A 254 -52.27 0.96 10.70
N HIS A 255 -51.50 1.64 11.54
CA HIS A 255 -51.78 1.75 12.95
C HIS A 255 -53.21 2.28 13.02
N VAL A 256 -54.14 1.43 13.47
CA VAL A 256 -55.50 1.88 13.75
C VAL A 256 -55.33 3.06 14.68
N LYS A 257 -55.66 4.27 14.21
CA LYS A 257 -55.58 5.49 15.00
C LYS A 257 -56.45 5.25 16.24
N ARG A 258 -55.81 4.94 17.38
CA ARG A 258 -56.51 4.79 18.66
C ARG A 258 -57.28 6.08 18.87
N LYS A 259 -58.61 5.99 18.90
CA LYS A 259 -59.46 7.11 19.28
C LYS A 259 -58.95 7.63 20.63
N LYS A 260 -58.64 8.92 20.69
CA LYS A 260 -58.15 9.59 21.91
C LYS A 260 -59.10 9.26 23.07
N PRO A 261 -58.62 8.61 24.15
CA PRO A 261 -59.46 8.45 25.32
C PRO A 261 -59.60 9.81 26.01
N VAL A 262 -60.85 10.18 26.29
CA VAL A 262 -61.23 11.32 27.12
C VAL A 262 -60.43 11.27 28.43
N THR A 263 -59.73 12.35 28.73
CA THR A 263 -58.94 12.56 29.95
C THR A 263 -59.79 12.39 31.21
N LYS A 264 -59.82 11.19 31.77
CA LYS A 264 -60.18 10.97 33.18
C LYS A 264 -58.90 11.00 34.01
N LYS A 265 -58.77 12.01 34.85
CA LYS A 265 -57.69 12.18 35.84
C LYS A 265 -57.53 10.87 36.63
N ARG A 266 -56.44 10.13 36.41
CA ARG A 266 -56.09 8.97 37.24
C ARG A 266 -55.48 9.50 38.53
N LEU A 267 -56.24 9.38 39.61
CA LEU A 267 -55.72 9.51 40.98
C LEU A 267 -54.50 8.60 41.14
N SER A 268 -53.41 9.15 41.67
CA SER A 268 -52.19 8.44 42.00
C SER A 268 -52.50 7.26 42.94
N LYS A 269 -52.47 6.03 42.42
CA LYS A 269 -52.48 4.84 43.28
C LYS A 269 -51.10 4.75 43.91
N ARG A 270 -51.04 4.90 45.23
CA ARG A 270 -49.86 4.69 46.05
C ARG A 270 -49.29 3.28 45.77
N PRO A 271 -47.96 3.09 45.83
CA PRO A 271 -47.35 1.77 45.75
C PRO A 271 -48.01 0.85 46.78
N ARG A 272 -48.59 -0.27 46.35
CA ARG A 272 -49.06 -1.32 47.24
C ARG A 272 -47.84 -2.06 47.75
N ASP A 273 -47.33 -1.63 48.89
CA ASP A 273 -46.21 -2.26 49.55
C ASP A 273 -46.72 -3.44 50.40
N ASN A 274 -46.19 -4.64 50.12
CA ASN A 274 -46.10 -5.83 50.98
C ASN A 274 -47.31 -6.24 51.86
N GLU A 275 -48.53 -6.06 51.37
CA GLU A 275 -49.76 -6.55 52.02
C GLU A 275 -49.81 -8.08 52.20
N HIS A 276 -48.99 -8.84 51.45
CA HIS A 276 -48.92 -10.30 51.49
C HIS A 276 -47.93 -10.86 52.54
N LEU A 277 -47.17 -10.01 53.24
CA LEU A 277 -46.23 -10.41 54.29
C LEU A 277 -46.74 -10.12 55.71
N ALA A 278 -47.92 -9.49 55.84
CA ALA A 278 -48.48 -9.08 57.13
C ALA A 278 -48.82 -10.26 58.07
N ASN A 279 -49.07 -11.45 57.54
CA ASN A 279 -49.40 -12.64 58.34
C ASN A 279 -48.19 -13.57 58.58
N VAL A 280 -46.98 -13.13 58.22
CA VAL A 280 -45.74 -13.92 58.39
C VAL A 280 -44.86 -13.36 59.52
N LEU A 281 -45.10 -12.11 59.96
CA LEU A 281 -44.45 -11.56 61.15
C LEU A 281 -45.24 -11.94 62.39
N GLU A 282 -44.70 -12.85 63.20
CA GLU A 282 -45.09 -13.05 64.59
C GLU A 282 -44.22 -12.13 65.46
N ASP A 283 -44.83 -11.12 66.07
CA ASP A 283 -44.17 -10.24 67.04
C ASP A 283 -44.13 -10.95 68.40
N TYR A 284 -42.92 -11.29 68.89
CA TYR A 284 -42.69 -11.91 70.21
C TYR A 284 -42.41 -10.88 71.31
N ASP A 285 -42.93 -9.66 71.19
CA ASP A 285 -42.61 -8.53 72.09
C ASP A 285 -43.41 -8.52 73.42
N THR A 286 -43.97 -9.65 73.84
CA THR A 286 -44.41 -9.85 75.23
C THR A 286 -43.92 -11.18 75.80
N LEU A 287 -42.62 -11.22 76.14
CA LEU A 287 -42.04 -11.99 77.24
C LEU A 287 -40.73 -11.32 77.71
#